data_AF-A0A8K0UYK7-F1
#
_entry.id   AF-A0A8K0UYK7-F1
#
_cell.length_a   1.000
_cell.length_b   1.000
_cell.length_c   1.000
_cell.angle_alpha   90.00
_cell.angle_beta   90.00
_cell.angle_gamma   90.00
#
_symmetry.space_group_name_H-M   'P 1'
#
loop_
_entity.id
_entity.type
_entity.pdbx_description
1 polymer ?
#
loop_
_entity_poly.entity_id
_entity_poly.type
_entity_poly.pdbx_seq_one_letter_code
_entity_poly.pdbx_strand_id
1 'polypeptide(L)'
;MAEIFCKKTLMEIMPAARAAIAEKMHNMDADQAYIAEKIGTTQPAVSQYLKGTRGKVADSMIKNQRMSKFLEGVMENLEDKDYDLNSHTCEICQEARETKVVDVPKGKDFLCPIELIRKEHGKWG
;
A
#
# COMPACT_ATOMS: atom_id res chain seq x y z
N MET A 1 -20.33 -1.08 14.39
CA MET A 1 -20.39 0.10 13.51
C MET A 1 -19.60 -0.27 12.28
N ALA A 2 -20.21 -0.29 11.10
CA ALA A 2 -19.50 -0.69 9.88
C ALA A 2 -18.32 0.27 9.65
N GLU A 3 -17.10 -0.25 9.63
CA GLU A 3 -15.92 0.57 9.37
C GLU A 3 -15.79 0.77 7.86
N ILE A 4 -15.75 2.03 7.42
CA ILE A 4 -15.55 2.35 6.00
C ILE A 4 -14.21 1.75 5.58
N PHE A 5 -14.23 0.82 4.64
CA PHE A 5 -13.05 0.06 4.26
C PHE A 5 -11.87 0.93 3.75
N CYS A 6 -12.16 2.05 3.08
CA CYS A 6 -11.14 3.02 2.70
C CYS A 6 -10.38 3.58 3.92
N LYS A 7 -11.00 3.65 5.11
CA LYS A 7 -10.32 4.02 6.36
C LYS A 7 -9.27 2.97 6.73
N LYS A 8 -9.61 1.68 6.74
CA LYS A 8 -8.64 0.59 6.97
C LYS A 8 -7.51 0.64 5.95
N THR A 9 -7.84 0.89 4.68
CA THR A 9 -6.86 1.06 3.60
C THR A 9 -5.88 2.19 3.89
N LEU A 10 -6.38 3.38 4.24
CA LEU A 10 -5.55 4.56 4.51
C LEU A 10 -4.77 4.47 5.82
N MET A 11 -5.30 3.74 6.82
CA MET A 11 -4.71 3.65 8.16
C MET A 11 -3.73 2.48 8.32
N GLU A 12 -3.88 1.41 7.54
CA GLU A 12 -3.06 0.20 7.69
C GLU A 12 -2.38 -0.21 6.40
N ILE A 13 -3.13 -0.38 5.31
CA ILE A 13 -2.58 -0.90 4.04
C ILE A 13 -1.57 0.06 3.44
N MET A 14 -1.96 1.32 3.21
CA MET A 14 -1.07 2.30 2.59
C MET A 14 0.14 2.64 3.47
N PRO A 15 0.01 2.77 4.80
CA PRO A 15 1.18 2.93 5.66
C PRO A 15 2.11 1.71 5.66
N ALA A 16 1.59 0.49 5.58
CA ALA A 16 2.41 -0.71 5.52
C ALA A 16 3.11 -0.87 4.16
N ALA A 17 2.43 -0.58 3.05
CA ALA A 17 3.02 -0.60 1.71
C ALA A 17 4.15 0.43 1.61
N ARG A 18 3.92 1.66 2.08
CA ARG A 18 4.97 2.69 2.16
C ARG A 18 6.15 2.28 3.02
N ALA A 19 5.90 1.62 4.15
CA ALA A 19 6.97 1.13 5.00
C ALA A 19 7.81 0.04 4.33
N ALA A 20 7.16 -0.93 3.67
CA ALA A 20 7.86 -1.97 2.92
C ALA A 20 8.71 -1.41 1.77
N ILE A 21 8.17 -0.45 1.01
CA ILE A 21 8.92 0.23 -0.06
C ILE A 21 10.08 1.05 0.53
N ALA A 22 9.82 1.84 1.58
CA ALA A 22 10.85 2.65 2.22
C ALA A 22 12.01 1.82 2.78
N GLU A 23 11.71 0.68 3.42
CA GLU A 23 12.73 -0.26 3.92
C GLU A 23 13.57 -0.80 2.76
N LYS A 24 12.93 -1.20 1.67
CA LYS A 24 13.65 -1.71 0.49
C LYS A 24 14.55 -0.66 -0.15
N MET A 25 14.04 0.56 -0.37
CA MET A 25 14.83 1.66 -0.91
C MET A 25 15.98 2.04 0.02
N HIS A 26 15.75 2.05 1.34
CA HIS A 26 16.79 2.36 2.32
C HIS A 26 17.90 1.31 2.33
N ASN A 27 17.56 0.03 2.17
CA ASN A 27 18.53 -1.06 2.02
C ASN A 27 19.34 -0.98 0.70
N MET A 28 18.93 -0.14 -0.24
CA MET A 28 19.65 0.21 -1.47
C MET A 28 20.40 1.55 -1.34
N ASP A 29 20.67 1.99 -0.10
CA ASP A 29 21.38 3.23 0.25
C ASP A 29 20.68 4.53 -0.16
N ALA A 30 19.37 4.50 -0.44
CA ALA A 30 18.60 5.70 -0.67
C ALA A 30 18.41 6.51 0.63
N ASP A 31 18.58 7.83 0.54
CA ASP A 31 18.35 8.72 1.68
C ASP A 31 16.86 8.96 1.96
N GLN A 32 16.52 9.35 3.20
CA GLN A 32 15.13 9.50 3.61
C GLN A 32 14.39 10.66 2.91
N ALA A 33 15.11 11.67 2.41
CA ALA A 33 14.49 12.79 1.70
C ALA A 33 14.05 12.35 0.31
N TYR A 34 14.93 11.63 -0.41
CA TYR A 34 14.62 11.01 -1.69
C TYR A 34 13.48 9.98 -1.57
N ILE A 35 13.53 9.10 -0.56
CA ILE A 35 12.44 8.15 -0.32
C ILE A 35 11.11 8.88 -0.08
N ALA A 36 11.12 9.97 0.70
CA ALA A 36 9.91 10.72 1.01
C ALA A 36 9.28 11.36 -0.24
N GLU A 37 10.12 11.92 -1.12
CA GLU A 37 9.70 12.44 -2.42
C GLU A 37 9.03 11.34 -3.24
N LYS A 38 9.72 10.19 -3.42
CA LYS A 38 9.25 9.10 -4.26
C LYS A 38 7.93 8.49 -3.80
N ILE A 39 7.76 8.21 -2.51
CA ILE A 39 6.52 7.57 -2.00
C ILE A 39 5.41 8.57 -1.62
N GLY A 40 5.60 9.84 -1.98
CA GLY A 40 4.63 10.92 -1.77
C GLY A 40 4.30 11.14 -0.30
N THR A 41 5.31 11.29 0.56
CA THR A 41 5.15 11.51 2.00
C THR A 41 6.20 12.47 2.56
N THR A 42 6.32 12.58 3.88
CA THR A 42 7.30 13.44 4.55
C THR A 42 8.48 12.63 5.08
N GLN A 43 9.67 13.24 5.13
CA GLN A 43 10.87 12.60 5.70
C GLN A 43 10.65 12.09 7.14
N PRO A 44 9.95 12.81 8.05
CA PRO A 44 9.60 12.27 9.35
C PRO A 44 8.74 10.99 9.29
N ALA A 45 7.81 10.88 8.32
CA ALA A 45 7.03 9.67 8.12
C ALA A 45 7.92 8.50 7.67
N VAL A 46 8.90 8.75 6.79
CA VAL A 46 9.92 7.75 6.41
C VAL A 46 10.70 7.28 7.63
N SER A 47 11.19 8.19 8.48
CA SER A 47 11.87 7.80 9.72
C SER A 47 10.97 6.92 10.61
N GLN A 48 9.66 7.21 10.69
CA GLN A 48 8.73 6.41 11.48
C GLN A 48 8.50 5.01 10.89
N TYR A 49 8.46 4.90 9.56
CA TYR A 49 8.39 3.63 8.85
C TYR A 49 9.61 2.76 9.13
N LEU A 50 10.83 3.31 8.96
CA LEU A 50 12.07 2.59 9.19
C LEU A 50 12.26 2.16 10.66
N LYS A 51 11.69 2.91 11.60
CA LYS A 51 11.67 2.55 13.04
C LYS A 51 10.58 1.54 13.41
N GLY A 52 9.72 1.13 12.46
CA GLY A 52 8.58 0.25 12.71
C GLY A 52 7.45 0.88 13.55
N THR A 53 7.53 2.18 13.85
CA THR A 53 6.50 2.89 14.64
C THR A 53 5.23 3.17 13.85
N ARG A 54 5.31 3.12 12.51
CA ARG A 54 4.18 3.24 11.57
C ARG A 54 4.29 2.13 10.53
N GLY A 55 3.14 1.62 10.05
CA GLY A 55 3.13 0.52 9.08
C GLY A 55 3.34 -0.85 9.72
N LYS A 56 2.79 -1.10 10.92
CA LYS A 56 2.99 -2.32 11.74
C LYS A 56 2.78 -3.66 11.04
N VAL A 57 2.10 -3.70 9.89
CA VAL A 57 1.84 -4.91 9.10
C VAL A 57 2.75 -5.02 7.86
N ALA A 58 3.77 -4.16 7.74
CA ALA A 58 4.74 -4.17 6.64
C ALA A 58 5.47 -5.52 6.55
N ASP A 59 5.87 -6.10 7.69
CA ASP A 59 6.47 -7.43 7.76
C ASP A 59 5.65 -8.49 7.01
N SER A 60 4.32 -8.47 7.14
CA SER A 60 3.44 -9.42 6.46
C SER A 60 3.45 -9.20 4.94
N MET A 61 3.54 -7.95 4.49
CA MET A 61 3.66 -7.61 3.07
C MET A 61 5.02 -8.06 2.51
N ILE A 62 6.09 -7.86 3.26
CA ILE A 62 7.46 -8.25 2.88
C ILE A 62 7.60 -9.78 2.83
N LYS A 63 7.06 -10.49 3.84
CA LYS A 63 7.15 -11.97 3.93
C LYS A 63 6.33 -12.69 2.88
N ASN A 64 5.24 -12.09 2.40
CA ASN A 64 4.42 -12.68 1.34
C ASN A 64 5.06 -12.44 -0.02
N GLN A 65 5.56 -13.49 -0.67
CA GLN A 65 6.30 -13.39 -1.94
C GLN A 65 5.52 -12.66 -3.05
N ARG A 66 4.21 -12.90 -3.17
CA ARG A 66 3.37 -12.28 -4.20
C ARG A 66 3.22 -10.78 -3.94
N MET A 67 2.86 -10.40 -2.71
CA MET A 67 2.73 -9.00 -2.32
C MET A 67 4.06 -8.25 -2.41
N SER A 68 5.13 -8.88 -1.92
CA SER A 68 6.48 -8.32 -1.98
C SER A 68 6.83 -8.00 -3.43
N LYS A 69 6.78 -8.98 -4.34
CA LYS A 69 7.07 -8.79 -5.77
C LYS A 69 6.20 -7.71 -6.42
N PHE A 70 4.91 -7.63 -6.05
CA PHE A 70 4.03 -6.57 -6.52
C PHE A 70 4.54 -5.18 -6.09
N LEU A 71 4.94 -5.02 -4.82
CA LEU A 71 5.50 -3.76 -4.32
C LEU A 71 6.86 -3.43 -4.94
N GLU A 72 7.65 -4.43 -5.35
CA GLU A 72 8.87 -4.20 -6.13
C GLU A 72 8.56 -3.58 -7.49
N GLY A 73 7.55 -4.08 -8.21
CA GLY A 73 7.10 -3.49 -9.47
C GLY A 73 6.54 -2.07 -9.27
N VAL A 74 5.81 -1.84 -8.18
CA VAL A 74 5.39 -0.47 -7.80
C VAL A 74 6.60 0.43 -7.57
N MET A 75 7.63 -0.06 -6.86
CA MET A 75 8.84 0.70 -6.57
C MET A 75 9.63 1.03 -7.85
N GLU A 76 9.75 0.09 -8.79
CA GLU A 76 10.38 0.33 -10.09
C GLU A 76 9.68 1.44 -10.86
N ASN A 77 8.34 1.48 -10.82
CA ASN A 77 7.57 2.54 -11.46
C ASN A 77 7.77 3.92 -10.80
N LEU A 78 8.15 4.00 -9.52
CA LEU A 78 8.43 5.28 -8.85
C LEU A 78 9.66 6.01 -9.44
N GLU A 79 10.47 5.35 -10.26
CA GLU A 79 11.55 6.03 -10.98
C GLU A 79 11.01 6.99 -12.05
N ASP A 80 9.82 6.71 -12.59
CA ASP A 80 9.11 7.63 -13.46
C ASP A 80 8.59 8.84 -12.66
N LYS A 81 8.85 10.05 -13.16
CA LYS A 81 8.45 11.30 -12.50
C LYS A 81 6.94 11.51 -12.54
N ASP A 82 6.25 10.91 -13.50
CA ASP A 82 4.80 11.04 -13.65
C ASP A 82 4.03 9.99 -12.83
N TYR A 83 4.74 9.06 -12.18
CA TYR A 83 4.13 8.02 -11.35
C TYR A 83 3.81 8.53 -9.94
N ASP A 84 2.51 8.57 -9.61
CA ASP A 84 2.03 8.87 -8.25
C ASP A 84 1.54 7.60 -7.55
N LEU A 85 2.21 7.25 -6.44
CA LEU A 85 1.84 6.12 -5.59
C LEU A 85 0.41 6.23 -5.04
N ASN A 86 -0.08 7.45 -4.75
CA ASN A 86 -1.42 7.64 -4.19
C ASN A 86 -2.51 7.23 -5.18
N SER A 87 -2.30 7.47 -6.47
CA SER A 87 -3.20 7.09 -7.55
C SER A 87 -3.37 5.56 -7.66
N HIS A 88 -2.41 4.78 -7.14
CA HIS A 88 -2.42 3.31 -7.13
C HIS A 88 -2.94 2.69 -5.82
N THR A 89 -3.52 3.51 -4.92
CA THR A 89 -4.05 3.06 -3.61
C THR A 89 -4.99 1.86 -3.74
N CYS A 90 -5.88 1.87 -4.74
CA CYS A 90 -6.87 0.82 -4.91
C CYS A 90 -6.26 -0.51 -5.37
N GLU A 91 -5.22 -0.47 -6.19
CA GLU A 91 -4.50 -1.65 -6.68
C GLU A 91 -3.70 -2.29 -5.55
N ILE A 92 -2.94 -1.50 -4.80
CA ILE A 92 -2.21 -1.94 -3.60
C ILE A 92 -3.20 -2.57 -2.60
N CYS A 93 -4.35 -1.94 -2.42
CA CYS A 93 -5.40 -2.43 -1.55
C CYS A 93 -6.01 -3.75 -2.04
N GLN A 94 -6.26 -3.87 -3.34
CA GLN A 94 -6.77 -5.11 -3.93
C GLN A 94 -5.75 -6.25 -3.75
N GLU A 95 -4.47 -6.01 -4.09
CA GLU A 95 -3.42 -7.00 -3.96
C GLU A 95 -3.23 -7.45 -2.51
N ALA A 96 -3.24 -6.50 -1.56
CA ALA A 96 -3.14 -6.82 -0.13
C ALA A 96 -4.30 -7.71 0.37
N ARG A 97 -5.51 -7.54 -0.20
CA ARG A 97 -6.66 -8.41 0.11
C ARG A 97 -6.51 -9.80 -0.49
N GLU A 98 -6.11 -9.88 -1.75
CA GLU A 98 -5.98 -11.15 -2.47
C GLU A 98 -4.86 -12.02 -1.86
N THR A 99 -3.78 -11.39 -1.41
CA THR A 99 -2.65 -12.04 -0.75
C THR A 99 -2.89 -12.29 0.74
N LYS A 100 -3.96 -11.72 1.33
CA LYS A 100 -4.35 -11.85 2.74
C LYS A 100 -3.26 -11.42 3.73
N VAL A 101 -2.41 -10.46 3.34
CA VAL A 101 -1.36 -9.89 4.19
C VAL A 101 -1.91 -8.94 5.26
N VAL A 102 -3.16 -8.52 5.09
CA VAL A 102 -3.92 -7.70 6.03
C VAL A 102 -5.27 -8.36 6.29
N ASP A 103 -5.70 -8.33 7.55
CA ASP A 103 -7.04 -8.81 7.90
C ASP A 103 -8.09 -7.79 7.46
N VAL A 104 -9.04 -8.26 6.66
CA VAL A 104 -10.11 -7.42 6.12
C VAL A 104 -11.47 -7.94 6.56
N PRO A 105 -12.33 -7.06 7.12
CA PRO A 105 -13.69 -7.42 7.47
C PRO A 105 -14.43 -8.05 6.28
N LYS A 106 -15.26 -9.06 6.54
CA LYS A 106 -16.08 -9.74 5.52
C LYS A 106 -17.54 -9.31 5.65
N GLY A 107 -18.30 -9.36 4.55
CA GLY A 107 -19.76 -9.19 4.57
C GLY A 107 -20.24 -7.73 4.49
N LYS A 108 -21.36 -7.40 5.15
CA LYS A 108 -22.02 -6.08 5.06
C LYS A 108 -21.22 -4.93 5.67
N ASP A 109 -20.17 -5.24 6.42
CA ASP A 109 -19.20 -4.27 6.94
C ASP A 109 -18.10 -3.92 5.92
N PHE A 110 -18.19 -4.47 4.71
CA PHE A 110 -17.20 -4.33 3.64
C PHE A 110 -17.87 -3.83 2.35
N LEU A 111 -17.73 -2.54 2.08
CA LEU A 111 -18.16 -1.92 0.83
C LEU A 111 -16.94 -1.31 0.14
N CYS A 112 -16.36 -2.03 -0.81
CA CYS A 112 -15.37 -1.48 -1.75
C CYS A 112 -16.13 -0.84 -2.93
N PRO A 113 -16.07 0.49 -3.13
CA PRO A 113 -16.79 1.15 -4.22
C PRO A 113 -16.45 0.59 -5.60
N ILE A 114 -15.19 0.21 -5.85
CA ILE A 114 -14.77 -0.40 -7.12
C ILE A 114 -15.46 -1.75 -7.33
N GLU A 115 -15.58 -2.58 -6.30
CA GLU A 115 -16.27 -3.86 -6.41
C GLU A 115 -17.78 -3.69 -6.58
N LEU A 116 -18.38 -2.67 -5.97
CA LEU A 116 -19.78 -2.30 -6.20
C LEU A 116 -20.01 -1.88 -7.65
N ILE A 117 -19.20 -0.95 -8.15
CA ILE A 117 -19.26 -0.47 -9.53
C ILE A 117 -19.02 -1.63 -10.52
N ARG A 118 -18.04 -2.50 -10.27
CA ARG A 118 -17.76 -3.69 -11.11
C ARG A 118 -18.93 -4.66 -11.14
N LYS A 119 -19.67 -4.82 -10.03
CA LYS A 119 -20.88 -5.65 -9.96
C LYS A 119 -22.05 -5.02 -10.73
N GLU A 120 -22.18 -3.70 -10.69
CA GLU A 120 -23.27 -2.98 -11.34
C GLU A 120 -23.09 -2.85 -12.86
N HIS A 121 -21.85 -2.68 -13.35
CA HIS A 121 -21.61 -2.32 -14.75
C HIS A 121 -20.95 -3.40 -15.61
N GLY A 122 -20.64 -4.58 -15.06
CA GLY A 122 -19.85 -5.58 -15.78
C GLY A 122 -18.41 -5.11 -15.99
N LYS A 123 -17.49 -6.05 -16.17
CA LYS A 123 -16.05 -5.76 -16.29
C LYS A 123 -15.81 -4.77 -17.44
N TRP A 124 -15.28 -3.59 -17.15
CA TRP A 124 -14.60 -2.78 -18.15
C TRP A 124 -13.36 -3.58 -18.55
N GLY A 125 -13.42 -4.13 -19.77
CA GLY A 125 -12.34 -4.88 -20.40
C GLY A 125 -11.25 -3.97 -20.93
#